data_AF-A0AAW9FS90-F1
#
_entry.id   AF-A0AAW9FS90-F1
#
_cell.length_a   1.000
_cell.length_b   1.000
_cell.length_c   1.000
_cell.angle_alpha   90.00
_cell.angle_beta   90.00
_cell.angle_gamma   90.00
#
_symmetry.space_group_name_H-M   'P 1'
#
loop_
_entity.id
_entity.type
_entity.pdbx_description
1 polymer ?
#
loop_
_entity_poly.entity_id
_entity_poly.type
_entity_poly.pdbx_seq_one_letter_code
_entity_poly.pdbx_strand_id
1 'polypeptide(L)'
;MKTLKERLRGLFDLTSKDETAEELYIILDDYISSVAVRLEREYNFKDFETGEDVGGDCFVTPPSKGEFYVAHKGIYEVMQVTHVYDSSRRAGTIYLKKARDLKPAG
;
A
#
# COMPACT_ATOMS: atom_id res chain seq x y z
N MET A 1 -13.29 21.57 -1.06
CA MET A 1 -12.32 20.80 -1.86
C MET A 1 -12.79 20.84 -3.32
N LYS A 2 -11.96 21.25 -4.28
CA LYS A 2 -12.34 21.28 -5.70
C LYS A 2 -12.34 19.86 -6.26
N THR A 3 -13.29 19.54 -7.13
CA THR A 3 -13.32 18.28 -7.90
C THR A 3 -12.24 18.26 -8.97
N LEU A 4 -11.84 17.08 -9.45
CA LEU A 4 -10.88 16.93 -10.56
C LEU A 4 -11.29 17.76 -11.78
N LYS A 5 -12.59 17.75 -12.12
CA LYS A 5 -13.14 18.51 -13.24
C LYS A 5 -12.98 20.03 -13.06
N GLU A 6 -13.17 20.54 -11.85
CA GLU A 6 -13.00 21.97 -11.55
C GLU A 6 -11.53 22.38 -11.58
N ARG A 7 -10.62 21.51 -11.12
CA ARG A 7 -9.17 21.77 -11.19
C ARG A 7 -8.67 21.77 -12.63
N LEU A 8 -9.06 20.79 -13.44
CA LEU A 8 -8.73 20.75 -14.88
C LEU A 8 -9.27 21.97 -15.64
N ARG A 9 -10.47 22.45 -15.28
CA ARG A 9 -11.01 23.69 -15.86
C ARG A 9 -10.17 24.91 -15.50
N GLY A 10 -9.73 25.00 -14.24
CA GLY A 10 -8.87 26.10 -13.77
C GLY A 10 -7.53 26.20 -14.50
N LEU A 11 -7.04 25.12 -15.12
CA LEU A 11 -5.83 25.17 -15.96
C LEU A 11 -6.00 26.10 -17.17
N PHE A 12 -7.20 26.25 -17.71
CA PHE A 12 -7.46 27.14 -18.86
C PHE A 12 -7.49 28.62 -18.47
N ASP A 13 -7.56 28.92 -17.17
CA ASP A 13 -7.55 30.29 -16.64
C ASP A 13 -6.12 30.76 -16.31
N LEU A 14 -5.12 29.87 -16.37
CA LEU A 14 -3.71 30.18 -16.09
C LEU A 14 -3.05 30.86 -17.29
N THR A 15 -2.15 31.81 -17.00
CA THR A 15 -1.53 32.66 -18.03
C THR A 15 -0.11 32.24 -18.38
N SER A 16 0.57 31.54 -17.47
CA SER A 16 1.92 31.00 -17.69
C SER A 16 1.90 29.50 -18.00
N LYS A 17 2.77 29.10 -18.93
CA LYS A 17 3.02 27.69 -19.23
C LYS A 17 3.64 26.97 -18.03
N ASP A 18 4.48 27.65 -17.26
CA ASP A 18 5.12 27.07 -16.08
C ASP A 18 4.09 26.83 -14.97
N GLU A 19 3.18 27.77 -14.73
CA GLU A 19 2.07 27.61 -13.78
C GLU A 19 1.13 26.48 -14.18
N THR A 20 0.86 26.36 -15.48
CA THR A 20 0.02 25.27 -16.01
C THR A 20 0.70 23.92 -15.84
N ALA A 21 2.00 23.84 -16.10
CA ALA A 21 2.77 22.61 -15.93
C ALA A 21 2.81 22.16 -14.47
N GLU A 22 3.01 23.09 -13.53
CA GLU A 22 3.03 22.80 -12.09
C GLU A 22 1.67 22.30 -11.59
N GLU A 23 0.57 23.03 -11.88
CA GLU A 23 -0.76 22.60 -11.43
C GLU A 23 -1.18 21.27 -12.09
N LEU A 24 -0.82 21.05 -13.36
CA LEU A 24 -1.08 19.79 -14.04
C LEU A 24 -0.30 18.64 -13.39
N TYR A 25 0.95 18.85 -13.00
CA TYR A 25 1.76 17.87 -12.28
C TYR A 25 1.09 17.47 -10.96
N ILE A 26 0.65 18.45 -10.15
CA ILE A 26 -0.04 18.20 -8.88
C ILE A 26 -1.34 17.42 -9.12
N ILE A 27 -2.14 17.79 -10.12
CA ILE A 27 -3.38 17.07 -10.45
C ILE A 27 -3.10 15.60 -10.80
N LEU A 28 -2.04 15.34 -11.57
CA LEU A 28 -1.65 13.99 -11.96
C LEU A 28 -1.13 13.20 -10.77
N ASP A 29 -0.31 13.79 -9.92
CA ASP A 29 0.24 13.15 -8.72
C ASP A 29 -0.86 12.78 -7.72
N ASP A 30 -1.82 13.68 -7.49
CA ASP A 30 -3.01 13.43 -6.67
C ASP A 30 -3.86 12.29 -7.25
N TYR A 31 -4.01 12.25 -8.57
CA TYR A 31 -4.77 11.19 -9.24
C TYR A 31 -4.07 9.83 -9.13
N ILE A 32 -2.75 9.79 -9.32
CA ILE A 32 -1.94 8.58 -9.16
C ILE A 32 -2.05 8.06 -7.72
N SER A 33 -1.90 8.95 -6.74
CA SER A 33 -2.06 8.61 -5.32
C SER A 33 -3.46 8.07 -5.01
N SER A 34 -4.50 8.70 -5.56
CA SER A 34 -5.89 8.22 -5.40
C SER A 34 -6.10 6.84 -6.04
N VAL A 35 -5.51 6.56 -7.20
CA VAL A 35 -5.56 5.25 -7.84
C VAL A 35 -4.80 4.22 -7.00
N ALA A 36 -3.61 4.54 -6.51
CA ALA A 36 -2.81 3.66 -5.65
C ALA A 36 -3.60 3.25 -4.40
N VAL A 37 -4.17 4.20 -3.66
CA VAL A 37 -5.00 3.93 -2.47
C VAL A 37 -6.22 3.05 -2.80
N ARG A 38 -6.82 3.20 -3.99
CA ARG A 38 -7.94 2.35 -4.43
C ARG A 38 -7.50 0.93 -4.83
N LEU A 39 -6.24 0.77 -5.20
CA LEU A 39 -5.65 -0.53 -5.56
C LEU A 39 -5.06 -1.25 -4.34
N GLU A 40 -4.66 -0.50 -3.32
CA GLU A 40 -4.20 -1.05 -2.05
C GLU A 40 -5.27 -1.96 -1.44
N ARG A 41 -4.81 -3.09 -0.93
CA ARG A 41 -5.63 -4.06 -0.20
C ARG A 41 -5.01 -4.30 1.16
N GLU A 42 -5.85 -4.31 2.17
CA GLU A 42 -5.46 -4.64 3.53
C GLU A 42 -5.18 -6.14 3.68
N TYR A 43 -4.13 -6.47 4.41
CA TYR A 43 -3.79 -7.84 4.79
C TYR A 43 -3.50 -7.91 6.29
N ASN A 44 -4.10 -8.90 6.96
CA ASN A 44 -3.72 -9.28 8.31
C ASN A 44 -2.57 -10.29 8.26
N PHE A 45 -1.57 -10.11 9.11
CA PHE A 45 -0.42 -11.00 9.20
C PHE A 45 -0.62 -11.96 10.35
N LYS A 46 -0.46 -13.24 10.07
CA LYS A 46 -0.61 -14.31 11.06
C LYS A 46 0.63 -15.16 11.12
N ASP A 47 0.99 -15.62 12.31
CA ASP A 47 2.02 -16.64 12.46
C ASP A 47 1.56 -17.94 11.79
N PHE A 48 2.44 -18.57 11.02
CA PHE A 48 2.11 -19.77 10.27
C PHE A 48 1.89 -21.01 11.15
N GLU A 49 2.53 -21.08 12.31
CA GLU A 49 2.46 -22.23 13.21
C GLU A 49 1.37 -22.05 14.27
N THR A 50 1.26 -20.86 14.85
CA THR A 50 0.31 -20.59 15.95
C THR A 50 -0.99 -19.94 15.48
N GLY A 51 -0.99 -19.29 14.32
CA GLY A 51 -2.13 -18.50 13.83
C GLY A 51 -2.35 -17.18 14.56
N GLU A 52 -1.45 -16.81 15.48
CA GLU A 52 -1.51 -15.56 16.25
C GLU A 52 -1.28 -14.34 15.36
N ASP A 53 -1.90 -13.21 15.72
CA ASP A 53 -1.75 -11.96 14.97
C ASP A 53 -0.36 -11.35 15.15
N VAL A 54 0.34 -11.15 14.04
CA VAL A 54 1.68 -10.57 13.97
C VAL A 54 1.60 -9.06 13.66
N GLY A 55 0.56 -8.64 12.95
CA GLY A 55 0.32 -7.26 12.52
C GLY A 55 -0.58 -7.21 11.29
N GLY A 56 -0.45 -6.14 10.50
CA GLY A 56 -1.13 -6.00 9.21
C GLY A 56 -0.60 -4.78 8.46
N ASP A 57 -0.81 -4.77 7.14
CA ASP A 57 -0.43 -3.65 6.27
C ASP A 57 -1.26 -3.65 4.97
N CYS A 58 -1.20 -2.56 4.23
CA CYS A 58 -1.82 -2.38 2.93
C CYS A 58 -0.81 -2.58 1.81
N PHE A 59 -1.18 -3.39 0.80
CA PHE A 59 -0.34 -3.61 -0.38
C PHE A 59 -1.13 -3.43 -1.67
N VAL A 60 -0.53 -2.74 -2.64
CA VAL A 60 -0.95 -2.83 -4.04
C VAL A 60 -0.59 -4.22 -4.60
N THR A 61 0.61 -4.70 -4.29
CA THR A 61 1.10 -6.05 -4.60
C THR A 61 1.69 -6.65 -3.33
N PRO A 62 1.01 -7.61 -2.68
CA PRO A 62 1.54 -8.23 -1.47
C PRO A 62 2.79 -9.07 -1.82
N PRO A 63 3.67 -9.33 -0.84
CA PRO A 63 4.84 -10.15 -1.05
C PRO A 63 4.46 -11.58 -1.46
N SER A 64 5.30 -12.20 -2.27
CA SER A 64 5.12 -13.58 -2.73
C SER A 64 5.58 -14.61 -1.70
N LYS A 65 5.08 -15.84 -1.80
CA LYS A 65 5.59 -16.95 -0.99
C LYS A 65 7.10 -17.12 -1.19
N GLY A 66 7.83 -17.27 -0.08
CA GLY A 66 9.29 -17.38 -0.04
C GLY A 66 10.03 -16.04 0.02
N GLU A 67 9.33 -14.91 -0.16
CA GLU A 67 9.92 -13.59 0.08
C GLU A 67 10.01 -13.31 1.58
N PHE A 68 10.88 -12.36 1.94
CA PHE A 68 11.06 -11.95 3.33
C PHE A 68 10.42 -10.59 3.59
N TYR A 69 9.72 -10.50 4.71
CA TYR A 69 9.10 -9.29 5.22
C TYR A 69 9.76 -8.87 6.53
N VAL A 70 10.08 -7.58 6.66
CA VAL A 70 10.69 -7.03 7.88
C VAL A 70 9.61 -6.33 8.70
N ALA A 71 9.41 -6.79 9.93
CA ALA A 71 8.50 -6.17 10.89
C ALA A 71 9.25 -5.81 12.18
N HIS A 72 8.64 -4.99 13.03
CA HIS A 72 9.24 -4.50 14.29
C HIS A 72 9.86 -5.59 15.20
N LYS A 73 9.38 -6.84 15.12
CA LYS A 73 9.82 -7.98 15.94
C LYS A 73 10.80 -8.93 15.25
N GLY A 74 11.12 -8.73 13.97
CA GLY A 74 11.98 -9.64 13.22
C GLY A 74 11.84 -9.61 11.71
N ILE A 75 12.59 -10.49 11.07
CA ILE A 75 12.47 -10.83 9.66
C ILE A 75 11.65 -12.11 9.56
N TYR A 76 10.64 -12.10 8.70
CA TYR A 76 9.68 -13.17 8.52
C TYR A 76 9.71 -13.66 7.08
N GLU A 77 9.64 -14.97 6.87
CA GLU A 77 9.42 -15.56 5.54
C GLU A 77 7.91 -15.67 5.28
N VAL A 78 7.48 -15.29 4.08
CA VAL A 78 6.10 -15.42 3.64
C VAL A 78 5.82 -16.87 3.28
N MET A 79 4.96 -17.53 4.06
CA MET A 79 4.62 -18.93 3.86
C MET A 79 3.42 -19.10 2.91
N GLN A 80 2.47 -18.17 2.99
CA GLN A 80 1.24 -18.19 2.20
C GLN A 80 0.61 -16.80 2.15
N VAL A 81 0.05 -16.45 0.99
CA VAL A 81 -0.84 -15.29 0.83
C VAL A 81 -2.22 -15.78 0.40
N THR A 82 -3.24 -15.36 1.13
CA THR A 82 -4.63 -15.68 0.86
C THR A 82 -5.38 -14.39 0.52
N HIS A 83 -5.87 -14.32 -0.71
CA HIS A 83 -6.74 -13.23 -1.15
C HIS A 83 -8.20 -13.59 -0.88
N VAL A 84 -8.97 -12.62 -0.38
CA VAL A 84 -10.42 -12.79 -0.23
C VAL A 84 -11.10 -12.36 -1.52
N TYR A 85 -12.13 -13.10 -1.93
CA TYR A 85 -12.96 -12.76 -3.09
C TYR A 85 -13.62 -11.38 -2.94
N ASP A 86 -14.11 -11.06 -1.73
CA ASP A 86 -14.66 -9.74 -1.39
C ASP A 86 -13.62 -8.87 -0.67
N SER A 87 -12.57 -8.51 -1.39
CA SER A 87 -11.48 -7.67 -0.87
C SER A 87 -11.92 -6.24 -0.54
N SER A 88 -13.14 -5.85 -0.90
CA SER A 88 -13.70 -4.53 -0.57
C SER A 88 -14.22 -4.43 0.87
N ARG A 89 -14.48 -5.58 1.51
CA ARG A 89 -15.04 -5.66 2.87
C ARG A 89 -14.18 -6.46 3.83
N ARG A 90 -13.18 -7.18 3.34
CA ARG A 90 -12.36 -8.09 4.14
C ARG A 90 -10.91 -8.03 3.73
N ALA A 91 -10.05 -7.87 4.73
CA ALA A 91 -8.61 -7.98 4.56
C ALA A 91 -8.23 -9.42 4.13
N GLY A 92 -7.21 -9.51 3.27
CA GLY A 92 -6.52 -10.76 3.00
C GLY A 92 -5.75 -11.26 4.21
N THR A 93 -5.06 -12.39 4.06
CA THR A 93 -4.18 -12.91 5.12
C THR A 93 -2.84 -13.29 4.55
N ILE A 94 -1.78 -12.85 5.20
CA ILE A 94 -0.40 -13.27 4.92
C ILE A 94 0.07 -14.09 6.11
N TYR A 95 0.41 -15.35 5.87
CA TYR A 95 1.00 -16.20 6.89
C TYR A 95 2.52 -16.09 6.84
N LEU A 96 3.09 -15.82 8.01
CA LEU A 96 4.49 -15.50 8.20
C LEU A 96 5.15 -16.52 9.12
N LYS A 97 6.38 -16.91 8.81
CA LYS A 97 7.23 -17.68 9.71
C LYS A 97 8.41 -16.82 10.12
N LYS A 98 8.66 -16.67 11.43
CA LYS A 98 9.81 -15.89 11.90
C LYS A 98 11.12 -16.58 11.47
N ALA A 99 11.91 -15.90 10.65
CA ALA A 99 13.20 -16.38 10.17
C ALA A 99 14.35 -15.87 11.05
N ARG A 100 14.26 -14.63 11.56
CA ARG A 100 15.31 -14.02 12.39
C ARG A 100 14.77 -12.89 13.28
N ASP A 101 15.39 -12.67 14.44
CA ASP A 101 15.22 -11.43 15.21
C ASP A 101 15.90 -10.24 14.52
N LEU A 102 15.30 -9.05 14.65
CA LEU A 102 16.01 -7.80 14.33
C LEU A 102 17.03 -7.55 15.43
N LYS A 103 18.33 -7.52 15.06
CA LYS A 103 19.35 -7.10 16.02
C LYS A 103 19.13 -5.62 16.34
N PRO A 104 19.14 -5.20 17.62
CA PRO A 104 19.19 -3.78 17.94
C PRO A 104 20.45 -3.18 17.32
N ALA A 105 20.32 -1.98 16.75
CA ALA A 105 21.48 -1.19 16.36
C ALA A 105 22.28 -0.91 17.65
N GLY A 106 23.49 -1.46 17.71
CA GLY A 106 24.42 -1.23 18.82
C GLY A 106 24.98 0.17 18.83
#